data_AF-A0A353QDH6-F1
#
_entry.id   AF-A0A353QDH6-F1
#
_cell.length_a   1.000
_cell.length_b   1.000
_cell.length_c   1.000
_cell.angle_alpha   90.00
_cell.angle_beta   90.00
_cell.angle_gamma   90.00
#
_symmetry.space_group_name_H-M   'P 1'
#
loop_
_entity.id
_entity.type
_entity.pdbx_description
1 polymer ?
#
loop_
_entity_poly.entity_id
_entity_poly.type
_entity_poly.pdbx_seq_one_letter_code
_entity_poly.pdbx_strand_id
1 'polypeptide(L)'
;KAARTGDLPGVTRGKQWITLPGGMEMLDSPGLLPPKIDDQEVGIRLAMIGTIPEDLVDQEELACRLLSFLTRNYPGALNARYEMSEQLLIDSHDLLAALAKKRGCLQAGGSPDFLRAARILFDDFRSGKLGRITLELPPGGTL
;
A
#
# COMPACT_ATOMS: atom_id res chain seq x y z
N LYS A 1 -31.29 8.11 28.92
CA LYS A 1 -31.46 9.33 28.10
C LYS A 1 -30.42 9.28 26.98
N ALA A 2 -30.85 9.04 25.75
CA ALA A 2 -29.97 8.87 24.59
C ALA A 2 -29.23 10.19 24.27
N ALA A 3 -27.93 10.10 24.00
CA ALA A 3 -27.10 11.24 23.62
C ALA A 3 -27.50 11.76 22.23
N ARG A 4 -27.62 13.07 22.07
CA ARG A 4 -27.89 13.72 20.78
C ARG A 4 -26.65 13.62 19.88
N THR A 5 -26.69 12.72 18.92
CA THR A 5 -25.85 12.74 17.72
C THR A 5 -26.37 13.83 16.79
N GLY A 6 -25.57 14.88 16.64
CA GLY A 6 -25.76 15.90 15.62
C GLY A 6 -24.44 16.01 14.86
N ASP A 7 -24.43 15.51 13.63
CA ASP A 7 -23.36 15.72 12.64
C ASP A 7 -23.46 17.15 12.14
N LEU A 8 -22.80 18.08 12.83
CA LEU A 8 -22.53 19.42 12.31
C LEU A 8 -21.10 19.41 11.77
N PRO A 9 -20.89 19.56 10.45
CA PRO A 9 -19.54 19.70 9.89
C PRO A 9 -18.91 20.98 10.45
N GLY A 10 -17.72 20.85 11.06
CA GLY A 10 -16.96 21.97 11.63
C GLY A 10 -16.76 21.97 13.14
N VAL A 11 -17.27 20.97 13.87
CA VAL A 11 -16.99 20.81 15.32
C VAL A 11 -16.20 19.53 15.55
N THR A 12 -14.87 19.63 15.54
CA THR A 12 -14.05 18.62 16.22
C THR A 12 -14.42 18.68 17.70
N ARG A 13 -15.24 17.73 18.16
CA ARG A 13 -15.45 17.51 19.60
C ARG A 13 -14.05 17.22 20.18
N GLY A 14 -13.62 18.03 21.15
CA GLY A 14 -12.30 17.86 21.76
C GLY A 14 -12.10 16.46 22.36
N LYS A 15 -10.88 16.12 22.77
CA LYS A 15 -10.54 14.80 23.30
C LYS A 15 -11.55 14.34 24.37
N GLN A 16 -12.20 13.20 24.16
CA GLN A 16 -13.18 12.64 25.10
C GLN A 16 -12.65 11.36 25.73
N TRP A 17 -12.95 11.13 27.00
CA TRP A 17 -12.71 9.84 27.64
C TRP A 17 -13.92 8.94 27.42
N ILE A 18 -13.70 7.75 26.86
CA ILE A 18 -14.70 6.71 26.62
C ILE A 18 -14.48 5.61 27.64
N THR A 19 -15.44 5.40 28.53
CA THR A 19 -15.41 4.28 29.49
C THR A 19 -15.83 2.99 28.80
N LEU A 20 -14.94 2.01 28.78
CA LEU A 20 -15.16 0.66 28.27
C LEU A 20 -15.68 -0.27 29.40
N PRO A 21 -16.33 -1.39 29.06
CA PRO A 21 -16.71 -2.41 30.05
C PRO A 21 -15.50 -2.87 30.87
N GLY A 22 -15.66 -2.95 32.19
CA GLY A 22 -14.56 -3.28 33.12
C GLY A 22 -13.86 -2.06 33.74
N GLY A 23 -14.35 -0.84 33.50
CA GLY A 23 -13.85 0.38 34.15
C GLY A 23 -12.58 0.96 33.52
N MET A 24 -12.21 0.48 32.33
CA MET A 24 -11.10 1.05 31.55
C MET A 24 -11.57 2.31 30.83
N GLU A 25 -10.76 3.36 30.83
CA GLU A 25 -11.05 4.60 30.10
C GLU A 25 -10.10 4.73 28.91
N MET A 26 -10.66 5.04 27.74
CA MET A 26 -9.93 5.24 26.49
C MET A 26 -10.07 6.69 26.03
N LEU A 27 -8.95 7.37 25.81
CA LEU A 27 -8.96 8.72 25.27
C LEU A 27 -9.19 8.66 23.75
N ASP A 28 -10.25 9.31 23.27
CA ASP A 28 -10.68 9.41 21.87
C ASP A 28 -9.82 10.38 21.04
N SER A 29 -8.51 10.28 21.22
CA SER A 29 -7.51 10.82 20.32
C SER A 29 -6.39 9.79 20.23
N PRO A 30 -6.32 8.95 19.18
CA PRO A 30 -5.14 8.15 18.96
C PRO A 30 -3.95 9.11 18.88
N GLY A 31 -2.90 8.87 19.67
CA GLY A 31 -1.73 9.73 19.65
C GLY A 31 -1.12 9.76 18.25
N LEU A 32 -1.08 10.92 17.61
CA LEU A 32 -0.38 11.12 16.35
C LEU A 32 1.10 11.34 16.66
N LEU A 33 1.90 10.27 16.56
CA LEU A 33 3.36 10.36 16.60
C LEU A 33 3.86 10.37 15.15
N PRO A 34 4.44 11.47 14.65
CA PRO A 34 5.10 11.46 13.36
C PRO A 34 6.19 10.39 13.36
N PRO A 35 6.24 9.50 12.35
CA PRO A 35 7.30 8.50 12.28
C PRO A 35 8.64 9.20 12.09
N LYS A 36 9.63 8.88 12.92
CA LYS A 36 11.03 9.20 12.64
C LYS A 36 11.52 8.18 11.62
N ILE A 37 11.62 8.60 10.36
CA ILE A 37 12.09 7.75 9.27
C ILE A 37 13.60 7.95 9.14
N ASP A 38 14.35 7.19 9.94
CA ASP A 38 15.82 7.23 9.90
C ASP A 38 16.39 6.19 8.90
N ASP A 39 15.58 5.20 8.52
CA ASP A 39 15.91 4.13 7.58
C ASP A 39 15.14 4.32 6.27
N GLN A 40 15.89 4.36 5.15
CA GLN A 40 15.34 4.50 3.81
C GLN A 40 14.39 3.35 3.44
N GLU A 41 14.69 2.11 3.85
CA GLU A 41 13.83 0.95 3.58
C GLU A 41 12.48 1.06 4.31
N VAL A 42 12.49 1.59 5.54
CA VAL A 42 11.24 1.88 6.27
C VAL A 42 10.44 2.93 5.51
N GLY A 43 11.08 3.99 5.01
CA GLY A 43 10.44 5.01 4.18
C GLY A 43 9.82 4.44 2.91
N ILE A 44 10.53 3.56 2.21
CA ILE A 44 10.02 2.88 1.01
C ILE A 44 8.79 2.04 1.33
N ARG A 45 8.82 1.23 2.40
CA ARG A 45 7.66 0.42 2.82
C ARG A 45 6.45 1.28 3.20
N LEU A 46 6.69 2.39 3.92
CA LEU A 46 5.65 3.37 4.25
C LEU A 46 5.03 4.00 2.99
N ALA A 47 5.84 4.28 1.96
CA ALA A 47 5.35 4.74 0.68
C ALA A 47 4.52 3.66 -0.04
N MET A 48 4.97 2.39 -0.05
CA MET A 48 4.24 1.28 -0.67
C MET A 48 2.82 1.13 -0.10
N ILE A 49 2.67 1.25 1.22
CA ILE A 49 1.35 1.14 1.88
C ILE A 49 0.51 2.43 1.83
N GLY A 50 1.04 3.53 1.29
CA GLY A 50 0.31 4.79 1.11
C GLY A 50 0.34 5.74 2.30
N THR A 51 1.26 5.56 3.25
CA THR A 51 1.44 6.48 4.39
C THR A 51 2.13 7.78 3.97
N ILE A 52 3.00 7.71 2.95
CA ILE A 52 3.69 8.87 2.38
C ILE A 52 2.91 9.38 1.16
N PRO A 53 2.70 10.70 1.01
CA PRO A 53 2.05 11.28 -0.17
C PRO A 53 2.69 10.83 -1.49
N GLU A 54 1.85 10.52 -2.48
CA GLU A 54 2.29 9.94 -3.76
C GLU A 54 3.12 10.90 -4.62
N ASP A 55 2.94 12.21 -4.45
CA ASP A 55 3.67 13.27 -5.16
C ASP A 55 5.11 13.45 -4.69
N LEU A 56 5.46 12.90 -3.52
CA LEU A 56 6.81 12.96 -2.95
C LEU A 56 7.71 11.80 -3.40
N VAL A 57 7.16 10.81 -4.11
CA VAL A 57 7.87 9.59 -4.48
C VAL A 57 7.63 9.26 -5.94
N ASP A 58 8.68 8.85 -6.65
CA ASP A 58 8.54 8.30 -7.99
C ASP A 58 7.74 6.99 -7.94
N GLN A 59 6.50 7.04 -8.44
CA GLN A 59 5.57 5.92 -8.36
C GLN A 59 5.97 4.76 -9.28
N GLU A 60 6.67 5.02 -10.38
CA GLU A 60 7.11 3.98 -11.30
C GLU A 60 8.26 3.18 -10.69
N GLU A 61 9.26 3.88 -10.13
CA GLU A 61 10.37 3.25 -9.41
C GLU A 61 9.88 2.50 -8.17
N LEU A 62 8.94 3.08 -7.40
CA LEU A 62 8.35 2.42 -6.25
C LEU A 62 7.58 1.15 -6.65
N ALA A 63 6.87 1.18 -7.78
CA ALA A 63 6.16 0.03 -8.31
C ALA A 63 7.13 -1.07 -8.76
N CYS A 64 8.23 -0.71 -9.43
CA CYS A 64 9.31 -1.65 -9.75
C CYS A 64 9.85 -2.34 -8.50
N ARG A 65 10.12 -1.59 -7.42
CA ARG A 65 10.57 -2.16 -6.14
C ARG A 65 9.55 -3.12 -5.53
N LEU A 66 8.26 -2.77 -5.59
CA LEU A 66 7.20 -3.67 -5.13
C LEU A 66 7.14 -4.94 -5.98
N LEU A 67 7.25 -4.84 -7.30
CA LEU A 67 7.29 -6.00 -8.19
C LEU A 67 8.48 -6.91 -7.89
N SER A 68 9.70 -6.35 -7.71
CA SER A 68 10.87 -7.15 -7.32
C SER A 68 10.67 -7.83 -5.97
N PHE A 69 10.04 -7.15 -5.02
CA PHE A 69 9.73 -7.72 -3.71
C PHE A 69 8.73 -8.88 -3.83
N LEU A 70 7.68 -8.74 -4.63
CA LEU A 70 6.67 -9.76 -4.82
C LEU A 70 7.21 -10.99 -5.53
N THR A 71 7.98 -10.82 -6.61
CA THR A 71 8.54 -11.98 -7.33
C THR A 71 9.54 -12.76 -6.50
N ARG A 72 10.29 -12.07 -5.62
CA ARG A 72 11.27 -12.71 -4.73
C ARG A 72 10.61 -13.45 -3.56
N ASN A 73 9.62 -12.85 -2.91
CA ASN A 73 9.11 -13.34 -1.63
C ASN A 73 7.72 -13.97 -1.70
N TYR A 74 6.93 -13.64 -2.73
CA TYR A 74 5.57 -14.13 -2.93
C TYR A 74 5.39 -14.61 -4.39
N PRO A 75 6.21 -15.57 -4.85
CA PRO A 75 6.16 -16.03 -6.23
C PRO A 75 4.77 -16.57 -6.57
N GLY A 76 4.24 -16.14 -7.71
CA GLY A 76 2.91 -16.53 -8.19
C GLY A 76 1.78 -15.59 -7.77
N ALA A 77 2.03 -14.59 -6.91
CA ALA A 77 1.03 -13.57 -6.57
C ALA A 77 0.59 -12.75 -7.80
N LEU A 78 1.54 -12.38 -8.66
CA LEU A 78 1.23 -11.65 -9.90
C LEU A 78 0.56 -12.59 -10.91
N ASN A 79 0.98 -13.85 -10.98
CA ASN A 79 0.32 -14.83 -11.84
C ASN A 79 -1.15 -15.04 -11.43
N ALA A 80 -1.42 -15.22 -10.13
CA ALA A 80 -2.77 -15.42 -9.63
C ALA A 80 -3.69 -14.22 -9.90
N ARG A 81 -3.16 -12.99 -9.85
CA ARG A 81 -3.94 -11.76 -10.05
C ARG A 81 -4.04 -11.30 -11.50
N TYR A 82 -2.96 -11.43 -12.26
CA TYR A 82 -2.77 -10.82 -13.58
C TYR A 82 -2.54 -11.84 -14.70
N GLU A 83 -2.47 -13.14 -14.39
CA GLU A 83 -2.14 -14.21 -15.35
C GLU A 83 -0.82 -13.91 -16.08
N MET A 84 0.18 -13.48 -15.31
CA MET A 84 1.52 -13.12 -15.76
C MET A 84 2.54 -14.19 -15.39
N SER A 85 3.39 -14.56 -16.35
CA SER A 85 4.49 -15.49 -16.11
C SER A 85 5.71 -14.75 -15.56
N GLU A 86 5.77 -14.64 -14.24
CA GLU A 86 6.85 -13.96 -13.50
C GLU A 86 8.24 -14.52 -13.82
N GLN A 87 8.35 -15.83 -14.03
CA GLN A 87 9.63 -16.51 -14.25
C GLN A 87 10.29 -16.18 -15.59
N LEU A 88 9.52 -15.65 -16.55
CA LEU A 88 10.03 -15.22 -17.85
C LEU A 88 10.52 -13.78 -17.84
N LEU A 89 10.22 -13.03 -16.78
CA LEU A 89 10.49 -11.59 -16.67
C LEU A 89 11.34 -11.34 -15.43
N ILE A 90 12.65 -11.21 -15.66
CA ILE A 90 13.64 -10.99 -14.58
C ILE A 90 13.65 -9.52 -14.16
N ASP A 91 13.40 -8.61 -15.12
CA ASP A 91 13.44 -7.17 -14.89
C ASP A 91 12.09 -6.60 -14.46
N SER A 92 12.14 -5.70 -13.48
CA SER A 92 10.96 -5.10 -12.86
C SER A 92 10.23 -4.13 -13.80
N HIS A 93 10.95 -3.45 -14.69
CA HIS A 93 10.32 -2.59 -15.70
C HIS A 93 9.61 -3.44 -16.76
N ASP A 94 10.18 -4.57 -17.16
CA ASP A 94 9.51 -5.50 -18.07
C ASP A 94 8.24 -6.10 -17.42
N LEU A 95 8.28 -6.41 -16.12
CA LEU A 95 7.09 -6.79 -15.36
C LEU A 95 6.04 -5.67 -15.35
N LEU A 96 6.44 -4.43 -15.11
CA LEU A 96 5.51 -3.30 -15.12
C LEU A 96 4.91 -3.06 -16.53
N ALA A 97 5.72 -3.20 -17.58
CA ALA A 97 5.27 -3.13 -18.97
C ALA A 97 4.29 -4.25 -19.31
N ALA A 98 4.55 -5.47 -18.84
CA ALA A 98 3.67 -6.62 -19.02
C ALA A 98 2.35 -6.42 -18.27
N LEU A 99 2.39 -5.89 -17.04
CA LEU A 99 1.21 -5.53 -16.27
C LEU A 99 0.37 -4.47 -17.01
N ALA A 100 1.03 -3.44 -17.54
CA ALA A 100 0.38 -2.40 -18.32
C ALA A 100 -0.37 -2.98 -19.53
N LYS A 101 0.28 -3.88 -20.28
CA LYS A 101 -0.36 -4.59 -21.41
C LYS A 101 -1.52 -5.46 -20.95
N LYS A 102 -1.36 -6.23 -19.87
CA LYS A 102 -2.41 -7.12 -19.32
C LYS A 102 -3.63 -6.37 -18.82
N ARG A 103 -3.45 -5.15 -18.30
CA ARG A 103 -4.53 -4.29 -17.80
C ARG A 103 -5.05 -3.29 -18.83
N GLY A 104 -4.52 -3.30 -20.05
CA GLY A 104 -4.91 -2.35 -21.09
C GLY A 104 -4.48 -0.90 -20.81
N CYS A 105 -3.48 -0.72 -19.94
CA CYS A 105 -2.84 0.57 -19.68
C CYS A 105 -1.87 0.89 -20.82
N LEU A 106 -2.43 1.35 -21.94
CA LEU A 106 -1.65 1.75 -23.11
C LEU A 106 -1.89 3.23 -23.40
N GLN A 107 -0.82 3.92 -23.81
CA GLN A 107 -0.88 5.27 -24.34
C GLN A 107 -1.22 5.24 -25.84
N ALA A 108 -1.42 6.43 -26.41
CA ALA A 108 -1.58 6.57 -27.86
C ALA A 108 -0.35 6.00 -28.59
N GLY A 109 -0.58 5.11 -29.57
CA GLY A 109 0.49 4.39 -30.27
C GLY A 109 0.83 3.02 -29.68
N GLY A 110 0.16 2.59 -28.60
CA GLY A 110 0.29 1.23 -28.06
C GLY A 110 1.48 1.02 -27.12
N SER A 111 2.18 2.09 -26.72
CA SER A 111 3.20 2.03 -25.67
C SER A 111 2.57 1.82 -24.29
N PRO A 112 3.22 1.08 -23.37
CA PRO A 112 2.77 0.95 -21.99
C PRO A 112 2.63 2.30 -21.26
N ASP A 113 1.52 2.49 -20.55
CA ASP A 113 1.33 3.57 -19.58
C ASP A 113 1.78 3.08 -18.20
N PHE A 114 3.04 3.35 -17.86
CA PHE A 114 3.68 2.87 -16.63
C PHE A 114 3.05 3.45 -15.38
N LEU A 115 2.82 4.76 -15.33
CA LEU A 115 2.18 5.42 -14.19
C LEU A 115 0.78 4.86 -13.90
N ARG A 116 -0.02 4.59 -14.94
CA ARG A 116 -1.34 3.96 -14.76
C ARG A 116 -1.23 2.51 -14.27
N ALA A 117 -0.25 1.76 -14.77
CA ALA A 117 0.01 0.41 -14.29
C ALA A 117 0.49 0.39 -12.84
N ALA A 118 1.35 1.33 -12.44
CA ALA A 118 1.82 1.49 -11.06
C ALA A 118 0.66 1.77 -10.11
N ARG A 119 -0.26 2.68 -10.47
CA ARG A 119 -1.48 2.93 -9.68
C ARG A 119 -2.33 1.68 -9.48
N ILE A 120 -2.59 0.93 -10.56
CA ILE A 120 -3.34 -0.34 -10.46
C ILE A 120 -2.63 -1.34 -9.56
N LEU A 121 -1.30 -1.44 -9.66
CA LEU A 121 -0.50 -2.32 -8.81
C LEU A 121 -0.67 -1.94 -7.33
N PHE A 122 -0.52 -0.66 -6.99
CA PHE A 122 -0.66 -0.20 -5.61
C PHE A 122 -2.08 -0.35 -5.08
N ASP A 123 -3.10 -0.07 -5.90
CA ASP A 123 -4.50 -0.28 -5.51
C ASP A 123 -4.77 -1.76 -5.20
N ASP A 124 -4.30 -2.66 -6.05
CA ASP A 124 -4.44 -4.10 -5.85
C ASP A 124 -3.62 -4.61 -4.65
N PHE A 125 -2.44 -4.04 -4.43
CA PHE A 125 -1.60 -4.33 -3.26
C PHE A 125 -2.26 -3.88 -1.95
N ARG A 126 -2.62 -2.60 -1.85
CA ARG A 126 -3.19 -1.98 -0.63
C ARG A 126 -4.58 -2.52 -0.30
N SER A 127 -5.34 -2.95 -1.30
CA SER A 127 -6.64 -3.63 -1.10
C SER A 127 -6.51 -5.12 -0.78
N GLY A 128 -5.30 -5.69 -0.79
CA GLY A 128 -5.06 -7.11 -0.51
C GLY A 128 -5.46 -8.07 -1.63
N LYS A 129 -5.74 -7.58 -2.84
CA LYS A 129 -6.09 -8.41 -4.01
C LYS A 129 -4.91 -9.22 -4.54
N LEU A 130 -3.68 -8.83 -4.20
CA LEU A 130 -2.46 -9.61 -4.46
C LEU A 130 -2.22 -10.70 -3.41
N GLY A 131 -3.11 -10.84 -2.43
CA GLY A 131 -2.97 -11.75 -1.31
C GLY A 131 -2.55 -11.03 -0.02
N ARG A 132 -2.33 -11.83 1.03
CA ARG A 132 -1.84 -11.32 2.32
C ARG A 132 -0.33 -11.17 2.23
N ILE A 133 0.14 -9.94 2.12
CA ILE A 133 1.56 -9.62 1.94
C ILE A 133 2.06 -8.85 3.17
N THR A 134 3.17 -9.32 3.71
CA THR A 134 3.90 -8.70 4.81
C THR A 134 5.22 -8.15 4.26
N LEU A 135 5.43 -6.83 4.39
CA LEU A 135 6.64 -6.14 3.92
C LEU A 135 7.82 -6.23 4.91
N GLU A 136 7.57 -6.63 6.15
CA GLU A 136 8.57 -6.68 7.21
C GLU A 136 8.40 -7.94 8.05
N LEU A 137 9.52 -8.62 8.31
CA LEU A 137 9.55 -9.78 9.19
C LEU A 137 9.98 -9.39 10.59
N PRO A 138 9.52 -10.12 11.63
CA PRO A 138 10.10 -9.99 12.95
C PRO A 138 11.59 -10.39 12.91
N PRO A 139 12.41 -9.92 13.87
CA PRO A 139 13.80 -10.35 13.99
C PRO A 139 13.91 -11.88 14.03
N GLY A 140 14.64 -12.46 13.06
CA GLY A 140 14.81 -13.91 12.91
C GLY A 140 13.72 -14.64 12.13
N GLY A 141 12.74 -13.93 11.57
CA GLY A 141 11.72 -14.52 10.68
C GLY A 141 12.28 -14.94 9.31
N THR A 142 11.55 -15.79 8.62
CA THR A 142 11.81 -16.17 7.21
C THR A 142 10.50 -16.06 6.44
N LEU A 143 10.54 -15.53 5.21
CA LEU A 143 9.40 -15.49 4.27
C LEU A 143 9.32 -16.82 3.52
#